data_AF-A0A1B0ZIU3-F1
#
_entry.id   AF-A0A1B0ZIU3-F1
#
_cell.length_a   1.000
_cell.length_b   1.000
_cell.length_c   1.000
_cell.angle_alpha   90.00
_cell.angle_beta   90.00
_cell.angle_gamma   90.00
#
_symmetry.space_group_name_H-M   'P 1'
#
loop_
_entity.id
_entity.type
_entity.pdbx_description
1 polymer ?
#
loop_
_entity_poly.entity_id
_entity_poly.type
_entity_poly.pdbx_seq_one_letter_code
_entity_poly.pdbx_strand_id
1 'polypeptide(L)'
;MRALSDELDGLSVEELERHDPSYIQGVRVLYDAAGTPQRDETAFRHALKTAHRAHKRGQRLKDNLIIDAYEHAYRIAQAQDTLGRPDEMPPMRDRLTMARRVRAYATTNKTAKEAGTGLRPTQHVTPAERSALRTFGSRGGKKSAQRWTDPTQTEYHTNARKPLEAANKRRAARGATTRARVALFVSQQFAETGQYPTISEIMDEVGVSRRTVQNALKSSGIALPGGRPRKGAMP
;
A
#
# COMPACT_ATOMS: atom_id res chain seq x y z
N MET A 1 7.96 -20.04 49.03
CA MET A 1 7.31 -19.37 47.89
C MET A 1 7.91 -18.01 47.56
N ARG A 2 8.13 -17.10 48.54
CA ARG A 2 8.76 -15.78 48.27
C ARG A 2 10.24 -15.84 47.84
N ALA A 3 11.04 -16.73 48.45
CA ALA A 3 12.47 -16.86 48.15
C ALA A 3 12.78 -17.36 46.73
N LEU A 4 11.89 -18.16 46.12
CA LEU A 4 12.02 -18.62 44.74
C LEU A 4 11.71 -17.51 43.73
N SER A 5 10.77 -16.62 44.07
CA SER A 5 10.41 -15.48 43.22
C SER A 5 11.54 -14.45 43.15
N ASP A 6 12.21 -14.20 44.28
CA ASP A 6 13.34 -13.27 44.34
C ASP A 6 14.61 -13.83 43.65
N GLU A 7 14.81 -15.16 43.64
CA GLU A 7 15.86 -15.80 42.83
C GLU A 7 15.56 -15.73 41.32
N LEU A 8 14.29 -15.82 40.91
CA LEU A 8 13.87 -15.75 39.50
C LEU A 8 13.98 -14.33 38.92
N ASP A 9 13.84 -13.29 39.73
CA ASP A 9 13.96 -11.89 39.30
C ASP A 9 15.42 -11.45 39.02
N GLY A 10 16.40 -12.21 39.51
CA GLY A 10 17.83 -12.02 39.23
C GLY A 10 18.35 -12.76 37.99
N LEU A 11 17.57 -13.71 37.45
CA LEU A 11 17.97 -14.55 36.33
C LEU A 11 17.63 -13.86 35.00
N SER A 12 18.60 -13.86 34.09
CA SER A 12 18.35 -13.45 32.71
C SER A 12 17.28 -14.33 32.08
N VAL A 13 16.51 -13.81 31.12
CA VAL A 13 15.50 -14.59 30.36
C VAL A 13 16.09 -15.89 29.79
N GLU A 14 17.40 -15.96 29.57
CA GLU A 14 18.13 -17.13 29.09
C GLU A 14 18.34 -18.21 30.17
N GLU A 15 18.45 -17.83 31.43
CA GLU A 15 18.52 -18.75 32.57
C GLU A 15 17.13 -19.28 32.92
N LEU A 16 16.10 -18.44 32.85
CA LEU A 16 14.70 -18.88 33.03
C LEU A 16 14.30 -19.95 32.01
N GLU A 17 14.70 -19.77 30.75
CA GLU A 17 14.41 -20.71 29.66
C GLU A 17 15.24 -22.01 29.74
N ARG A 18 16.39 -21.98 30.42
CA ARG A 18 17.22 -23.17 30.65
C ARG A 18 16.56 -24.12 31.65
N HIS A 19 15.74 -23.59 32.56
CA HIS A 19 15.04 -24.35 33.59
C HIS A 19 13.58 -24.66 33.25
N ASP A 20 13.05 -24.17 32.12
CA ASP A 20 11.70 -24.50 31.66
C ASP A 20 11.69 -25.85 30.92
N PRO A 21 10.95 -26.87 31.42
CA PRO A 21 10.88 -28.19 30.79
C PRO A 21 10.27 -28.16 29.37
N SER A 22 9.65 -27.06 28.97
CA SER A 22 9.10 -26.86 27.62
C SER A 22 10.17 -26.58 26.55
N TYR A 23 11.43 -26.34 26.96
CA TYR A 23 12.55 -26.07 26.06
C TYR A 23 13.46 -27.29 25.92
N ILE A 24 13.66 -27.72 24.68
CA ILE A 24 14.57 -28.81 24.32
C ILE A 24 15.80 -28.17 23.68
N GLN A 25 16.97 -28.30 24.32
CA GLN A 25 18.23 -27.71 23.86
C GLN A 25 18.11 -26.20 23.55
N GLY A 26 17.32 -25.47 24.36
CA GLY A 26 17.08 -24.03 24.19
C GLY A 26 16.04 -23.65 23.14
N VAL A 27 15.37 -24.63 22.52
CA VAL A 27 14.29 -24.43 21.53
C VAL A 27 12.95 -24.88 22.11
N ARG A 28 11.94 -24.02 22.05
CA ARG A 28 10.56 -24.38 22.43
C ARG A 28 9.86 -25.06 21.27
N VAL A 29 9.77 -26.38 21.31
CA VAL A 29 9.09 -27.18 20.28
C VAL A 29 7.58 -27.02 20.42
N LEU A 30 6.92 -26.70 19.31
CA LEU A 30 5.47 -26.62 19.24
C LEU A 30 4.91 -27.92 18.70
N TYR A 31 3.77 -28.32 19.24
CA TYR A 31 3.04 -29.50 18.81
C TYR A 31 1.65 -29.07 18.33
N ASP A 32 1.13 -29.73 17.30
CA ASP A 32 -0.25 -29.58 16.89
C ASP A 32 -1.20 -30.34 17.84
N ALA A 33 -2.51 -30.25 17.59
CA ALA A 33 -3.52 -30.93 18.39
C ALA A 33 -3.41 -32.47 18.35
N ALA A 34 -2.73 -33.03 17.34
CA ALA A 34 -2.45 -34.45 17.20
C ALA A 34 -1.12 -34.87 17.87
N GLY A 35 -0.42 -33.94 18.55
CA GLY A 35 0.86 -34.20 19.19
C GLY A 35 2.05 -34.28 18.22
N THR A 36 1.88 -33.83 16.98
CA THR A 36 2.94 -33.83 15.96
C THR A 36 3.73 -32.52 16.04
N PRO A 37 5.09 -32.57 16.01
CA PRO A 37 5.89 -31.35 16.08
C PRO A 37 5.71 -30.48 14.83
N GLN A 38 5.42 -29.20 15.05
CA GLN A 38 5.36 -28.15 14.03
C GLN A 38 6.77 -27.61 13.76
N ARG A 39 7.50 -28.28 12.86
CA ARG A 39 8.93 -28.02 12.57
C ARG A 39 9.20 -26.60 12.09
N ASP A 40 8.48 -26.16 11.06
CA ASP A 40 8.67 -24.84 10.46
C ASP A 40 8.33 -23.70 11.41
N GLU A 41 7.24 -23.83 12.15
CA GLU A 41 6.81 -22.79 13.08
C GLU A 41 7.74 -22.70 14.29
N THR A 42 8.16 -23.84 14.82
CA THR A 42 9.19 -23.91 15.88
C THR A 42 10.47 -23.22 15.42
N ALA A 43 10.95 -23.56 14.22
CA ALA A 43 12.18 -23.02 13.65
C ALA A 43 12.08 -21.51 13.39
N PHE A 44 10.96 -21.06 12.83
CA PHE A 44 10.72 -19.64 12.56
C PHE A 44 10.63 -18.81 13.84
N ARG A 45 9.91 -19.27 14.87
CA ARG A 45 9.81 -18.56 16.15
C ARG A 45 11.17 -18.48 16.86
N HIS A 46 11.95 -19.56 16.83
CA HIS A 46 13.31 -19.57 17.39
C HIS A 46 14.23 -18.58 16.65
N ALA A 47 14.19 -18.56 15.32
CA ALA A 47 14.94 -17.62 14.50
C ALA A 47 14.55 -16.15 14.78
N LEU A 48 13.25 -15.86 14.91
CA LEU A 48 12.74 -14.54 15.29
C LEU A 48 13.24 -14.11 16.67
N LYS A 49 13.14 -15.00 17.66
CA LYS A 49 13.60 -14.75 19.03
C LYS A 49 15.09 -14.42 19.07
N THR A 50 15.89 -15.21 18.36
CA THR A 50 17.34 -15.01 18.23
C THR A 50 17.65 -13.68 17.55
N ALA A 51 16.92 -13.33 16.48
CA ALA A 51 17.08 -12.06 15.79
C ALA A 51 16.71 -10.85 16.68
N HIS A 52 15.60 -10.90 17.42
CA HIS A 52 15.24 -9.83 18.36
C HIS A 52 16.29 -9.66 19.47
N ARG A 53 16.84 -10.75 20.01
CA ARG A 53 17.93 -10.70 21.00
C ARG A 53 19.18 -10.05 20.44
N ALA A 54 19.63 -10.51 19.27
CA ALA A 54 20.80 -9.96 18.60
C ALA A 54 20.59 -8.46 18.29
N HIS A 55 19.39 -8.06 17.85
CA HIS A 55 19.07 -6.65 17.62
C HIS A 55 19.10 -5.81 18.90
N LYS A 56 18.50 -6.30 20.00
CA LYS A 56 18.49 -5.61 21.30
C LYS A 56 19.91 -5.42 21.85
N ARG A 57 20.83 -6.36 21.56
CA ARG A 57 22.26 -6.28 21.89
C ARG A 57 23.08 -5.37 20.95
N GLY A 58 22.45 -4.75 19.95
CA GLY A 58 23.13 -3.93 18.95
C GLY A 58 23.98 -4.72 17.95
N GLN A 59 23.85 -6.06 17.91
CA GLN A 59 24.59 -6.89 16.96
C GLN A 59 24.01 -6.74 15.54
N ARG A 60 24.89 -6.80 14.55
CA ARG A 60 24.48 -6.74 13.13
C ARG A 60 23.80 -8.06 12.72
N LEU A 61 22.52 -7.99 12.40
CA LEU A 61 21.74 -9.13 11.91
C LEU A 61 22.17 -9.53 10.48
N LYS A 62 23.00 -10.58 10.39
CA LYS A 62 23.34 -11.25 9.12
C LYS A 62 22.32 -12.35 8.81
N ASP A 63 22.10 -12.65 7.53
CA ASP A 63 21.17 -13.71 7.11
C ASP A 63 21.63 -15.06 7.64
N ASN A 64 22.94 -15.36 7.59
CA ASN A 64 23.49 -16.62 8.08
C ASN A 64 23.14 -16.88 9.54
N LEU A 65 23.26 -15.89 10.43
CA LEU A 65 22.88 -16.04 11.84
C LEU A 65 21.42 -16.49 12.02
N ILE A 66 20.53 -15.92 11.20
CA ILE A 66 19.09 -16.24 11.25
C ILE A 66 18.83 -17.63 10.66
N ILE A 67 19.52 -17.98 9.57
CA ILE A 67 19.43 -19.28 8.91
C ILE A 67 19.96 -20.38 9.84
N ASP A 68 21.11 -20.17 10.48
CA ASP A 68 21.72 -21.11 11.42
C ASP A 68 20.77 -21.37 12.61
N ALA A 69 20.16 -20.30 13.15
CA ALA A 69 19.18 -20.41 14.22
C ALA A 69 17.89 -21.14 13.81
N TYR A 70 17.47 -20.97 12.55
CA TYR A 70 16.33 -21.68 11.97
C TYR A 70 16.65 -23.17 11.80
N GLU A 71 17.78 -23.50 11.16
CA GLU A 71 18.20 -24.89 10.91
C GLU A 71 18.39 -25.68 12.21
N HIS A 72 19.00 -25.06 13.22
CA HIS A 72 19.18 -25.66 14.53
C HIS A 72 17.84 -26.08 15.14
N ALA A 73 16.87 -25.16 15.16
CA ALA A 73 15.55 -25.42 15.73
C ALA A 73 14.71 -26.40 14.89
N TYR A 74 14.85 -26.38 13.56
CA TYR A 74 14.21 -27.35 12.69
C TYR A 74 14.71 -28.77 12.97
N ARG A 75 16.03 -28.97 13.09
CA ARG A 75 16.62 -30.28 13.41
C ARG A 75 16.18 -30.79 14.78
N ILE A 76 16.07 -29.90 15.78
CA ILE A 76 15.55 -30.28 17.10
C ILE A 76 14.08 -30.73 17.00
N ALA A 77 13.23 -29.96 16.31
CA ALA A 77 11.83 -30.32 16.12
C ALA A 77 11.65 -31.62 15.30
N GLN A 78 12.51 -31.83 14.30
CA GLN A 78 12.59 -33.07 13.51
C GLN A 78 12.93 -34.28 14.40
N ALA A 79 13.91 -34.14 15.30
CA ALA A 79 14.33 -35.23 16.18
C ALA A 79 13.24 -35.64 17.19
N GLN A 80 12.30 -34.74 17.49
CA GLN A 80 11.14 -35.03 18.33
C GLN A 80 9.99 -35.67 17.55
N ASP A 81 10.13 -35.85 16.23
CA ASP A 81 9.09 -36.44 15.42
C ASP A 81 9.11 -37.96 15.49
N THR A 82 8.18 -38.52 16.27
CA THR A 82 8.02 -39.96 16.44
C THR A 82 7.37 -40.65 15.24
N LEU A 83 6.82 -39.90 14.28
CA LEU A 83 6.16 -40.44 13.08
C LEU A 83 7.13 -40.62 11.90
N GLY A 84 8.40 -40.25 12.06
CA GLY A 84 9.44 -40.53 11.07
C GLY A 84 9.25 -39.83 9.72
N ARG A 85 8.52 -38.70 9.66
CA ARG A 85 8.34 -37.96 8.39
C ARG A 85 9.72 -37.52 7.86
N PRO A 86 9.95 -37.58 6.54
CA PRO A 86 11.24 -37.23 5.94
C PRO A 86 11.68 -35.81 6.32
N ASP A 87 12.99 -35.56 6.25
CA ASP A 87 13.54 -34.21 6.40
C ASP A 87 13.13 -33.38 5.17
N GLU A 88 12.22 -32.43 5.38
CA GLU A 88 11.70 -31.52 4.36
C GLU A 88 12.23 -30.11 4.60
N MET A 89 13.51 -30.00 4.94
CA MET A 89 14.17 -28.70 5.10
C MET A 89 13.99 -27.84 3.84
N PRO A 90 13.50 -26.58 3.97
CA PRO A 90 13.34 -25.71 2.82
C PRO A 90 14.66 -25.50 2.06
N PRO A 91 14.62 -25.31 0.73
CA PRO A 91 15.83 -25.04 -0.05
C PRO A 91 16.48 -23.71 0.38
N MET A 92 17.78 -23.56 0.13
CA MET A 92 18.56 -22.40 0.58
C MET A 92 17.97 -21.05 0.11
N ARG A 93 17.40 -21.01 -1.10
CA ARG A 93 16.73 -19.82 -1.64
C ARG A 93 15.58 -19.32 -0.74
N ASP A 94 14.81 -20.24 -0.20
CA ASP A 94 13.65 -19.92 0.63
C ASP A 94 14.08 -19.55 2.05
N ARG A 95 15.10 -20.23 2.59
CA ARG A 95 15.77 -19.84 3.84
C ARG A 95 16.34 -18.42 3.78
N LEU A 96 16.97 -18.03 2.67
CA LEU A 96 17.45 -16.65 2.46
C LEU A 96 16.30 -15.63 2.43
N THR A 97 15.19 -15.97 1.78
CA THR A 97 14.00 -15.11 1.72
C THR A 97 13.36 -14.97 3.11
N MET A 98 13.24 -16.08 3.84
CA MET A 98 12.78 -16.10 5.22
C MET A 98 13.68 -15.26 6.13
N ALA A 99 15.01 -15.37 6.01
CA ALA A 99 15.96 -14.63 6.83
C ALA A 99 15.82 -13.11 6.65
N ARG A 100 15.60 -12.66 5.43
CA ARG A 100 15.30 -11.24 5.13
C ARG A 100 14.02 -10.78 5.79
N ARG A 101 12.96 -11.62 5.80
CA ARG A 101 11.68 -11.30 6.47
C ARG A 101 11.85 -11.26 7.99
N VAL A 102 12.49 -12.26 8.58
CA VAL A 102 12.80 -12.32 10.02
C VAL A 102 13.62 -11.11 10.45
N ARG A 103 14.64 -10.73 9.67
CA ARG A 103 15.42 -9.52 9.92
C ARG A 103 14.54 -8.27 9.90
N ALA A 104 13.67 -8.14 8.91
CA ALA A 104 12.72 -7.02 8.85
C ALA A 104 11.81 -7.01 10.08
N TYR A 105 11.23 -8.14 10.48
CA TYR A 105 10.40 -8.21 11.69
C TYR A 105 11.18 -7.88 12.97
N ALA A 106 12.45 -8.28 13.06
CA ALA A 106 13.29 -8.01 14.21
C ALA A 106 13.67 -6.53 14.37
N THR A 107 13.88 -5.82 13.25
CA THR A 107 14.31 -4.41 13.24
C THR A 107 13.16 -3.41 13.15
N THR A 108 12.03 -3.81 12.56
CA THR A 108 10.83 -2.98 12.56
C THR A 108 10.19 -3.15 13.94
N ASN A 109 10.11 -2.08 14.74
CA ASN A 109 9.46 -2.05 16.07
C ASN A 109 7.94 -2.30 15.99
N LYS A 110 7.53 -3.42 15.41
CA LYS A 110 6.18 -3.96 15.50
C LYS A 110 6.25 -5.13 16.48
N THR A 111 6.60 -4.82 17.73
CA THR A 111 6.25 -5.73 18.82
C THR A 111 4.74 -5.93 18.71
N ALA A 112 4.34 -7.20 18.60
CA ALA A 112 2.95 -7.58 18.71
C ALA A 112 2.45 -7.02 20.05
N LYS A 113 1.72 -5.89 20.00
CA LYS A 113 0.74 -5.62 21.04
C LYS A 113 -0.20 -6.80 20.98
N GLU A 114 -0.37 -7.44 22.14
CA GLU A 114 -1.41 -8.42 22.35
C GLU A 114 -2.71 -7.97 21.71
N ALA A 115 -3.48 -8.95 21.23
CA ALA A 115 -4.79 -8.76 20.62
C ALA A 115 -5.76 -8.12 21.64
N GLY A 116 -5.60 -6.82 21.85
CA GLY A 116 -6.51 -5.95 22.56
C GLY A 116 -7.37 -5.26 21.51
N THR A 117 -8.62 -5.69 21.44
CA THR A 117 -9.71 -5.06 20.69
C THR A 117 -9.66 -3.54 20.90
N GLY A 118 -9.30 -2.80 19.85
CA GLY A 118 -9.24 -1.35 19.91
C GLY A 118 -8.39 -0.77 18.79
N LEU A 119 -9.01 -0.51 17.64
CA LEU A 119 -8.47 0.50 16.72
C LEU A 119 -8.34 1.80 17.52
N ARG A 120 -7.10 2.21 17.83
CA ARG A 120 -6.83 3.60 18.18
C ARG A 120 -6.61 4.36 16.88
N PRO A 121 -7.52 5.26 16.47
CA PRO A 121 -7.17 6.27 15.48
C PRO A 121 -6.19 7.22 16.17
N THR A 122 -5.20 7.74 15.42
CA THR A 122 -4.16 8.70 15.87
C THR A 122 -2.90 8.12 16.52
N GLN A 123 -2.16 7.31 15.78
CA GLN A 123 -0.70 7.28 15.95
C GLN A 123 -0.11 8.56 15.34
N HIS A 124 0.35 9.49 16.17
CA HIS A 124 1.05 10.68 15.69
C HIS A 124 2.43 10.28 15.13
N VAL A 125 2.63 10.54 13.84
CA VAL A 125 3.92 10.36 13.15
C VAL A 125 4.99 11.20 13.87
N THR A 126 6.03 10.54 14.37
CA THR A 126 7.15 11.23 15.02
C THR A 126 7.87 12.16 14.04
N PRO A 127 8.53 13.24 14.49
CA PRO A 127 9.24 14.15 13.58
C PRO A 127 10.30 13.45 12.70
N ALA A 128 10.96 12.42 13.23
CA ALA A 128 11.92 11.60 12.48
C ALA A 128 11.23 10.78 11.38
N GLU A 129 10.10 10.14 11.67
CA GLU A 129 9.29 9.43 10.67
C GLU A 129 8.74 10.38 9.62
N ARG A 130 8.31 11.58 10.02
CA ARG A 130 7.82 12.61 9.11
C ARG A 130 8.92 13.11 8.17
N SER A 131 10.13 13.30 8.71
CA SER A 131 11.33 13.65 7.94
C SER A 131 11.76 12.53 6.99
N ALA A 132 11.74 11.28 7.47
CA ALA A 132 12.03 10.10 6.65
C ALA A 132 11.03 9.95 5.50
N LEU A 133 9.72 10.03 5.78
CA LEU A 133 8.66 9.99 4.77
C LEU A 133 8.81 11.13 3.75
N ARG A 134 9.09 12.36 4.22
CA ARG A 134 9.35 13.50 3.33
C ARG A 134 10.56 13.25 2.44
N THR A 135 11.61 12.64 2.98
CA THR A 135 12.84 12.33 2.25
C THR A 135 12.62 11.20 1.23
N PHE A 136 11.88 10.15 1.60
CA PHE A 136 11.53 9.06 0.69
C PHE A 136 10.62 9.53 -0.44
N GLY A 137 9.60 10.35 -0.15
CA GLY A 137 8.75 10.97 -1.18
C GLY A 137 9.53 11.94 -2.09
N SER A 138 10.41 12.76 -1.53
CA SER A 138 11.27 13.68 -2.29
C SER A 138 12.25 12.94 -3.21
N ARG A 139 12.89 11.86 -2.73
CA ARG A 139 13.79 11.01 -3.54
C ARG A 139 13.04 10.32 -4.68
N GLY A 140 11.83 9.83 -4.43
CA GLY A 140 10.96 9.25 -5.45
C GLY A 140 10.59 10.26 -6.54
N GLY A 141 10.17 11.47 -6.14
CA GLY A 141 9.84 12.56 -7.07
C GLY A 141 11.04 13.00 -7.92
N LYS A 142 12.22 13.18 -7.31
CA LYS A 142 13.46 13.51 -8.04
C LYS A 142 13.85 12.43 -9.04
N LYS A 143 13.75 11.15 -8.67
CA LYS A 143 14.06 10.02 -9.56
C LYS A 143 13.04 9.89 -10.69
N SER A 144 11.77 10.18 -10.43
CA SER A 144 10.72 10.24 -11.47
C SER A 144 10.96 11.39 -12.44
N ALA A 145 11.37 12.57 -11.95
CA ALA A 145 11.70 13.71 -12.79
C ALA A 145 12.93 13.45 -13.67
N GLN A 146 13.98 12.84 -13.11
CA GLN A 146 15.16 12.41 -13.87
C GLN A 146 14.79 11.43 -14.99
N ARG A 147 13.94 10.43 -14.70
CA ARG A 147 13.43 9.50 -15.72
C ARG A 147 12.63 10.19 -16.81
N TRP A 148 11.97 11.32 -16.51
CA TRP A 148 11.23 12.09 -17.51
C TRP A 148 12.14 12.89 -18.45
N THR A 149 13.31 13.31 -17.96
CA THR A 149 14.31 14.02 -18.77
C THR A 149 15.27 13.07 -19.52
N ASP A 150 15.43 11.84 -19.03
CA ASP A 150 16.31 10.86 -19.65
C ASP A 150 15.70 10.30 -20.96
N PRO A 151 16.34 10.50 -22.13
CA PRO A 151 15.80 10.05 -23.42
C PRO A 151 15.87 8.52 -23.60
N THR A 152 16.67 7.83 -22.79
CA THR A 152 16.85 6.36 -22.81
C THR A 152 15.67 5.60 -22.19
N GLN A 153 14.79 6.28 -21.45
CA GLN A 153 13.67 5.66 -20.72
C GLN A 153 12.40 5.52 -21.59
N THR A 154 12.53 5.04 -22.83
CA THR A 154 11.45 5.02 -23.84
C THR A 154 10.21 4.24 -23.39
N GLU A 155 10.37 3.09 -22.74
CA GLU A 155 9.25 2.30 -22.22
C GLU A 155 8.48 3.01 -21.10
N TYR A 156 9.19 3.73 -20.22
CA TYR A 156 8.58 4.52 -19.15
C TYR A 156 7.74 5.66 -19.74
N HIS A 157 8.30 6.40 -20.71
CA HIS A 157 7.60 7.49 -21.40
C HIS A 157 6.34 7.02 -22.12
N THR A 158 6.43 5.93 -22.87
CA THR A 158 5.29 5.39 -23.63
C THR A 158 4.17 4.92 -22.69
N ASN A 159 4.51 4.19 -21.63
CA ASN A 159 3.53 3.71 -20.66
C ASN A 159 2.90 4.85 -19.85
N ALA A 160 3.66 5.90 -19.53
CA ALA A 160 3.12 7.09 -18.86
C ALA A 160 2.24 7.96 -19.79
N ARG A 161 2.55 8.03 -21.09
CA ARG A 161 1.77 8.81 -22.08
C ARG A 161 0.45 8.13 -22.46
N LYS A 162 0.41 6.80 -22.57
CA LYS A 162 -0.81 6.04 -22.92
C LYS A 162 -2.09 6.46 -22.15
N PRO A 163 -2.10 6.52 -20.80
CA PRO A 163 -3.31 6.92 -20.06
C PRO A 163 -3.64 8.41 -20.26
N LEU A 164 -2.63 9.27 -20.43
CA LEU A 164 -2.83 10.70 -20.71
C LEU A 164 -3.43 10.93 -22.09
N GLU A 165 -2.94 10.22 -23.10
CA GLU A 165 -3.50 10.23 -24.45
C GLU A 165 -4.94 9.72 -24.46
N ALA A 166 -5.21 8.61 -23.76
CA ALA A 166 -6.58 8.10 -23.61
C ALA A 166 -7.50 9.12 -22.91
N ALA A 167 -7.03 9.78 -21.85
CA ALA A 167 -7.78 10.83 -21.17
C ALA A 167 -8.03 12.05 -22.07
N ASN A 168 -7.03 12.47 -22.85
CA ASN A 168 -7.15 13.57 -23.81
C ASN A 168 -8.14 13.23 -24.93
N LYS A 169 -8.10 12.01 -25.48
CA LYS A 169 -9.10 11.53 -26.46
C LYS A 169 -10.51 11.57 -25.89
N ARG A 170 -10.71 11.09 -24.66
CA ARG A 170 -12.02 11.16 -23.98
C ARG A 170 -12.47 12.60 -23.74
N ARG A 171 -11.56 13.49 -23.34
CA ARG A 171 -11.86 14.92 -23.13
C ARG A 171 -12.24 15.61 -24.44
N ALA A 172 -11.53 15.32 -25.53
CA ALA A 172 -11.86 15.83 -26.86
C ALA A 172 -13.22 15.33 -27.34
N ALA A 173 -13.52 14.04 -27.16
CA ALA A 173 -14.82 13.47 -27.49
C ALA A 173 -15.96 14.13 -26.68
N ARG A 174 -15.79 14.28 -25.35
CA ARG A 174 -16.77 15.00 -24.50
C ARG A 174 -17.00 16.43 -24.99
N GLY A 175 -15.94 17.15 -25.32
CA GLY A 175 -16.05 18.51 -25.86
C GLY A 175 -16.78 18.56 -27.21
N ALA A 176 -16.58 17.57 -28.08
CA ALA A 176 -17.33 17.44 -29.33
C ALA A 176 -18.82 17.14 -29.06
N THR A 177 -19.13 16.22 -28.14
CA THR A 177 -20.51 15.90 -27.75
C THR A 177 -21.24 17.12 -27.17
N THR A 178 -20.60 17.88 -26.26
CA THR A 178 -21.19 19.10 -25.71
C THR A 178 -21.50 20.12 -26.80
N ARG A 179 -20.59 20.32 -27.76
CA ARG A 179 -20.82 21.23 -28.90
C ARG A 179 -22.00 20.78 -29.76
N ALA A 180 -22.09 19.48 -30.05
CA ALA A 180 -23.19 18.92 -30.81
C ALA A 180 -24.54 19.09 -30.08
N ARG A 181 -24.59 18.84 -28.76
CA ARG A 181 -25.81 19.03 -27.96
C ARG A 181 -26.30 20.48 -27.97
N VAL A 182 -25.38 21.44 -27.82
CA VAL A 182 -25.71 22.88 -27.90
C VAL A 182 -26.24 23.23 -29.29
N ALA A 183 -25.56 22.82 -30.35
CA ALA A 183 -25.99 23.11 -31.72
C ALA A 183 -27.35 22.48 -32.04
N LEU A 184 -27.55 21.22 -31.62
CA LEU A 184 -28.80 20.50 -31.80
C LEU A 184 -29.96 21.24 -31.14
N PHE A 185 -29.83 21.55 -29.84
CA PHE A 185 -30.87 22.25 -29.08
C PHE A 185 -31.22 23.61 -29.71
N VAL A 186 -30.20 24.40 -30.08
CA VAL A 186 -30.43 25.70 -30.73
C VAL A 186 -31.17 25.54 -32.06
N SER A 187 -30.78 24.56 -32.88
CA SER A 187 -31.41 24.32 -34.17
C SER A 187 -32.85 23.80 -34.05
N GLN A 188 -33.13 22.94 -33.06
CA GLN A 188 -34.46 22.41 -32.77
C GLN A 188 -35.40 23.51 -32.28
N GLN A 189 -34.96 24.31 -31.31
CA GLN A 189 -35.76 25.42 -30.79
C GLN A 189 -36.12 26.43 -31.89
N PHE A 190 -35.16 26.77 -32.74
CA PHE A 190 -35.42 27.66 -33.87
C PHE A 190 -36.38 27.04 -34.90
N ALA A 191 -36.27 25.75 -35.18
CA ALA A 191 -37.17 25.05 -36.09
C ALA A 191 -38.61 24.97 -35.56
N GLU A 192 -38.79 24.78 -34.24
CA GLU A 192 -40.10 24.62 -33.62
C GLU A 192 -40.80 25.96 -33.36
N THR A 193 -40.06 26.99 -32.93
CA THR A 193 -40.64 28.25 -32.44
C THR A 193 -40.35 29.46 -33.32
N GLY A 194 -39.41 29.33 -34.28
CA GLY A 194 -38.89 30.46 -35.06
C GLY A 194 -38.01 31.43 -34.25
N GLN A 195 -37.71 31.13 -32.98
CA GLN A 195 -36.90 31.97 -32.10
C GLN A 195 -35.66 31.25 -31.61
N TYR A 196 -34.60 32.02 -31.34
CA TYR A 196 -33.36 31.49 -30.77
C TYR A 196 -33.45 31.41 -29.24
N PRO A 197 -33.01 30.30 -28.62
CA PRO A 197 -33.01 30.18 -27.16
C PRO A 197 -31.99 31.11 -26.53
N THR A 198 -32.25 31.51 -25.29
CA THR A 198 -31.31 32.33 -24.51
C THR A 198 -30.14 31.49 -24.01
N ILE A 199 -29.02 32.15 -23.68
CA ILE A 199 -27.85 31.44 -23.12
C ILE A 199 -28.22 30.71 -21.82
N SER A 200 -29.16 31.24 -21.02
CA SER A 200 -29.61 30.58 -19.78
C SER A 200 -30.32 29.27 -20.07
N GLU A 201 -31.28 29.27 -21.00
CA GLU A 201 -32.01 28.06 -21.40
C GLU A 201 -31.06 26.97 -21.94
N ILE A 202 -30.07 27.36 -22.76
CA ILE A 202 -29.07 26.42 -23.27
C ILE A 202 -28.22 25.83 -22.12
N MET A 203 -27.90 26.64 -21.11
CA MET A 203 -27.16 26.17 -19.93
C MET A 203 -27.98 25.17 -19.12
N ASP A 204 -29.27 25.44 -18.92
CA ASP A 204 -30.17 24.61 -18.12
C ASP A 204 -30.44 23.27 -18.82
N GLU A 205 -30.66 23.28 -20.14
CA GLU A 205 -30.91 22.06 -20.92
C GLU A 205 -29.66 21.18 -21.06
N VAL A 206 -28.51 21.77 -21.39
CA VAL A 206 -27.28 21.00 -21.65
C VAL A 206 -26.52 20.68 -20.36
N GLY A 207 -26.79 21.43 -19.27
CA GLY A 207 -26.15 21.29 -17.97
C GLY A 207 -24.70 21.78 -17.95
N VAL A 208 -24.40 22.89 -18.63
CA VAL A 208 -23.02 23.41 -18.79
C VAL A 208 -22.90 24.89 -18.47
N SER A 209 -21.67 25.33 -18.16
CA SER A 209 -21.42 26.75 -17.84
C SER A 209 -21.64 27.68 -19.02
N ARG A 210 -21.94 28.95 -18.74
CA ARG A 210 -22.07 30.03 -19.73
C ARG A 210 -20.89 30.10 -20.70
N ARG A 211 -19.67 29.98 -20.17
CA ARG A 211 -18.43 30.02 -20.97
C ARG A 211 -18.33 28.82 -21.92
N THR A 212 -18.77 27.65 -21.48
CA THR A 212 -18.82 26.45 -22.33
C THR A 212 -19.81 26.62 -23.47
N VAL A 213 -21.00 27.18 -23.20
CA VAL A 213 -22.01 27.49 -24.22
C VAL A 213 -21.45 28.48 -25.24
N GLN A 214 -20.86 29.59 -24.80
CA GLN A 214 -20.28 30.60 -25.70
C GLN A 214 -19.17 30.03 -26.59
N ASN A 215 -18.29 29.19 -26.03
CA ASN A 215 -17.25 28.52 -26.81
C ASN A 215 -17.85 27.52 -27.82
N ALA A 216 -18.92 26.82 -27.44
CA ALA A 216 -19.61 25.91 -28.33
C ALA A 216 -20.29 26.63 -29.50
N LEU A 217 -21.04 27.71 -29.21
CA LEU A 217 -21.68 28.55 -30.21
C LEU A 217 -20.64 29.16 -31.18
N LYS A 218 -19.54 29.71 -30.65
CA LYS A 218 -18.43 30.24 -31.46
C LYS A 218 -17.82 29.16 -32.35
N SER A 219 -17.60 27.95 -31.80
CA SER A 219 -17.04 26.83 -32.57
C SER A 219 -17.99 26.29 -33.64
N SER A 220 -19.30 26.42 -33.44
CA SER A 220 -20.32 25.95 -34.40
C SER A 220 -20.75 27.05 -35.38
N GLY A 221 -20.18 28.26 -35.29
CA GLY A 221 -20.53 29.39 -36.17
C GLY A 221 -21.94 29.97 -35.92
N ILE A 222 -22.57 29.65 -34.79
CA ILE A 222 -23.93 30.10 -34.47
C ILE A 222 -23.84 31.44 -33.72
N ALA A 223 -24.39 32.49 -34.31
CA ALA A 223 -24.53 33.79 -33.68
C ALA A 223 -25.96 33.94 -33.12
N LEU A 224 -26.08 33.98 -31.79
CA LEU A 224 -27.34 34.33 -31.14
C LEU A 224 -27.56 35.85 -31.24
N PRO A 225 -28.81 36.33 -31.38
CA PRO A 225 -29.11 37.75 -31.36
C PRO A 225 -28.63 38.37 -30.03
N GLY A 226 -27.68 39.29 -30.12
CA GLY A 226 -27.14 39.99 -28.96
C GLY A 226 -28.07 41.11 -28.50
N GLY A 227 -28.53 41.05 -27.24
CA GLY A 227 -29.32 42.12 -26.64
C GLY A 227 -29.85 41.77 -25.26
N ARG A 228 -30.05 42.78 -24.41
CA ARG A 228 -30.85 42.63 -23.19
C ARG A 228 -32.29 42.31 -23.64
N PRO A 229 -32.92 41.23 -23.14
CA PRO A 229 -34.31 40.96 -23.48
C PRO A 229 -35.15 42.20 -23.16
N ARG A 230 -36.02 42.61 -24.09
CA ARG A 230 -36.94 43.72 -23.84
C ARG A 230 -37.80 43.35 -22.64
N LYS A 231 -37.80 44.21 -21.61
CA LYS A 231 -38.59 44.03 -20.39
C LYS A 231 -40.07 43.91 -20.80
N GLY A 232 -40.62 42.70 -20.76
CA GLY A 232 -42.01 42.40 -21.18
C GLY A 232 -42.19 41.25 -22.17
N ALA A 233 -41.13 40.56 -22.61
CA ALA A 233 -41.23 39.45 -23.57
C ALA A 233 -41.12 38.05 -22.93
N MET A 234 -41.58 37.87 -21.70
CA MET A 234 -41.83 36.52 -21.15
C MET A 234 -43.33 36.38 -20.85
N PRO A 235 -43.98 35.30 -21.32
CA PRO A 235 -45.31 34.92 -20.84
C PRO A 235 -45.28 34.51 -19.36
#